data_AF-A0A5S3SBC2-F1
#
_entry.id   AF-A0A5S3SBC2-F1
#
_cell.length_a   1.000
_cell.length_b   1.000
_cell.length_c   1.000
_cell.angle_alpha   90.00
_cell.angle_beta   90.00
_cell.angle_gamma   90.00
#
_symmetry.space_group_name_H-M   'P 1'
#
loop_
_entity.id
_entity.type
_entity.pdbx_description
1 polymer ?
#
loop_
_entity_poly.entity_id
_entity_poly.type
_entity_poly.pdbx_seq_one_letter_code
_entity_poly.pdbx_strand_id
1 'polypeptide(L)'
;MNKFIQILIVCIIFSISGCTEGKTKMDYKISDISDITYKITDKEVELSYTPLMESLYYSPGVDLLEDNGEIVIHIRRCNINSKCEVDAQAEQGSSNKVKFELKQNYLASQIYLNEKNNTNSLAALARN
;
A
#
# COMPACT_ATOMS: atom_id res chain seq x y z
N MET A 1 -52.24 -29.40 20.59
CA MET A 1 -51.93 -28.59 19.39
C MET A 1 -51.90 -27.13 19.86
N ASN A 2 -50.76 -26.51 20.08
CA ASN A 2 -50.02 -25.78 19.05
C ASN A 2 -48.59 -25.50 19.53
N LYS A 3 -47.67 -26.45 19.34
CA LYS A 3 -46.22 -26.21 19.48
C LYS A 3 -45.57 -25.70 18.17
N PHE A 4 -46.37 -25.42 17.15
CA PHE A 4 -45.91 -25.01 15.82
C PHE A 4 -45.76 -23.50 15.62
N ILE A 5 -46.13 -22.67 16.61
CA ILE A 5 -46.14 -21.19 16.47
C ILE A 5 -44.82 -20.54 16.90
N GLN A 6 -43.84 -21.28 17.43
CA GLN A 6 -42.53 -20.71 17.77
C GLN A 6 -41.44 -20.93 16.72
N ILE A 7 -41.73 -21.64 15.62
CA ILE A 7 -40.73 -22.01 14.60
C ILE A 7 -40.74 -21.03 13.39
N LEU A 8 -41.58 -20.00 13.38
CA LEU A 8 -41.69 -19.07 12.23
C LEU A 8 -40.95 -17.72 12.41
N ILE A 9 -40.36 -17.43 13.58
CA ILE A 9 -39.73 -16.13 13.86
C ILE A 9 -38.18 -16.17 13.79
N VAL A 10 -37.58 -17.36 13.57
CA VAL A 10 -36.11 -17.55 13.54
C VAL A 10 -35.58 -17.75 12.12
N CYS A 11 -36.21 -17.15 11.10
CA CYS A 11 -35.72 -17.20 9.71
C CYS A 11 -35.39 -15.82 9.10
N ILE A 12 -35.42 -14.74 9.89
CA ILE A 12 -35.25 -13.36 9.37
C ILE A 12 -33.95 -12.71 9.88
N ILE A 13 -32.84 -13.45 10.04
CA ILE A 13 -31.57 -12.87 10.53
C ILE A 13 -30.32 -13.27 9.72
N PHE A 14 -30.45 -13.78 8.49
CA PHE A 14 -29.27 -14.21 7.71
C PHE A 14 -29.22 -13.67 6.28
N SER A 15 -29.51 -12.38 6.09
CA SER A 15 -29.38 -11.79 4.74
C SER A 15 -28.98 -10.32 4.77
N ILE A 16 -27.83 -10.01 5.35
CA ILE A 16 -26.99 -8.85 4.94
C ILE A 16 -25.58 -9.01 5.53
N SER A 17 -24.87 -10.06 5.15
CA SER A 17 -23.43 -9.91 4.96
C SER A 17 -23.25 -9.18 3.64
N GLY A 18 -23.53 -7.87 3.64
CA GLY A 18 -23.14 -7.01 2.55
C GLY A 18 -21.62 -7.12 2.44
N CYS A 19 -21.14 -7.70 1.34
CA CYS A 19 -19.79 -7.45 0.89
C CYS A 19 -19.72 -5.94 0.65
N THR A 20 -19.29 -5.19 1.65
CA THR A 20 -18.65 -3.92 1.40
C THR A 20 -17.39 -4.29 0.62
N GLU A 21 -17.50 -4.35 -0.71
CA GLU A 21 -16.38 -4.06 -1.61
C GLU A 21 -16.02 -2.59 -1.35
N GLY A 22 -15.50 -2.31 -0.16
CA GLY A 22 -14.59 -1.20 0.01
C GLY A 22 -13.55 -1.43 -1.06
N LYS A 23 -13.33 -0.42 -1.91
CA LYS A 23 -12.27 -0.44 -2.91
C LYS A 23 -10.98 -0.74 -2.17
N THR A 24 -10.62 -2.01 -2.04
CA THR A 24 -9.42 -2.43 -1.32
C THR A 24 -8.30 -1.88 -2.16
N LYS A 25 -7.70 -0.78 -1.69
CA LYS A 25 -6.48 -0.32 -2.31
C LYS A 25 -5.54 -1.53 -2.30
N MET A 26 -4.93 -1.86 -3.44
CA MET A 26 -3.96 -2.94 -3.53
C MET A 26 -2.55 -2.36 -3.43
N ASP A 27 -1.59 -3.18 -3.03
CA ASP A 27 -0.17 -2.82 -2.99
C ASP A 27 0.57 -3.60 -4.07
N TYR A 28 1.56 -2.98 -4.70
CA TYR A 28 2.56 -3.72 -5.44
C TYR A 28 3.36 -4.58 -4.46
N LYS A 29 3.52 -5.88 -4.76
CA LYS A 29 4.51 -6.68 -4.02
C LYS A 29 5.90 -6.23 -4.42
N ILE A 30 6.89 -6.44 -3.54
CA ILE A 30 8.29 -6.13 -3.86
C ILE A 30 8.76 -6.94 -5.09
N SER A 31 8.26 -8.15 -5.27
CA SER A 31 8.52 -8.97 -6.46
C SER A 31 7.95 -8.40 -7.76
N ASP A 32 7.04 -7.44 -7.68
CA ASP A 32 6.34 -6.85 -8.83
C ASP A 32 6.96 -5.50 -9.24
N ILE A 33 8.05 -5.11 -8.60
CA ILE A 33 8.81 -3.88 -8.84
C ILE A 33 10.32 -4.17 -8.92
N SER A 34 11.05 -3.36 -9.67
CA SER A 34 12.51 -3.44 -9.82
C SER A 34 13.16 -2.06 -9.69
N ASP A 35 14.49 -2.03 -9.80
CA ASP A 35 15.31 -0.81 -9.86
C ASP A 35 15.05 0.15 -8.70
N ILE A 36 14.84 -0.42 -7.51
CA ILE A 36 14.51 0.33 -6.30
C ILE A 36 15.74 1.13 -5.88
N THR A 37 15.64 2.45 -5.97
CA THR A 37 16.69 3.36 -5.52
C THR A 37 16.09 4.43 -4.64
N TYR A 38 16.89 4.97 -3.73
CA TYR A 38 16.43 6.03 -2.84
C TYR A 38 17.52 7.06 -2.57
N LYS A 39 17.08 8.26 -2.23
CA LYS A 39 17.92 9.33 -1.69
C LYS A 39 17.21 9.93 -0.48
N ILE A 40 17.93 10.03 0.64
CA ILE A 40 17.46 10.73 1.83
C ILE A 40 18.29 11.99 1.98
N THR A 41 17.65 13.15 2.03
CA THR A 41 18.28 14.45 2.27
C THR A 41 17.53 15.13 3.41
N ASP A 42 18.14 15.17 4.59
CA ASP A 42 17.50 15.58 5.85
C ASP A 42 16.20 14.81 6.13
N LYS A 43 15.06 15.44 5.86
CA LYS A 43 13.71 14.89 6.04
C LYS A 43 13.04 14.51 4.72
N GLU A 44 13.63 14.81 3.58
CA GLU A 44 13.06 14.46 2.29
C GLU A 44 13.56 13.08 1.85
N VAL A 45 12.65 12.26 1.34
CA VAL A 45 12.95 10.99 0.67
C VAL A 45 12.50 11.08 -0.77
N GLU A 46 13.42 10.80 -1.69
CA GLU A 46 13.13 10.51 -3.08
C GLU A 46 13.28 8.99 -3.28
N LEU A 47 12.20 8.30 -3.62
CA LEU A 47 12.17 6.87 -3.91
C LEU A 47 11.87 6.69 -5.40
N SER A 48 12.68 5.89 -6.10
CA SER A 48 12.43 5.48 -7.48
C SER A 48 12.26 3.97 -7.58
N TYR A 49 11.34 3.52 -8.42
CA TYR A 49 11.04 2.09 -8.64
C TYR A 49 10.36 1.89 -9.99
N THR A 50 10.53 0.71 -10.59
CA THR A 50 9.95 0.36 -11.89
C THR A 50 8.95 -0.79 -11.72
N PRO A 51 7.65 -0.60 -12.00
CA PRO A 51 6.70 -1.71 -12.03
C PRO A 51 7.07 -2.71 -13.14
N LEU A 52 7.16 -4.00 -12.82
CA LEU A 52 7.59 -5.04 -13.76
C LEU A 52 6.51 -5.47 -14.77
N MET A 53 5.24 -5.22 -14.46
CA MET A 53 4.12 -5.54 -15.35
C MET A 53 3.15 -4.38 -15.46
N GLU A 54 2.86 -3.98 -16.71
CA GLU A 54 1.72 -3.13 -17.00
C GLU A 54 0.43 -3.95 -16.87
N SER A 55 -0.59 -3.36 -16.24
CA SER A 55 -1.83 -4.05 -15.93
C SER A 55 -3.02 -3.11 -16.05
N LEU A 56 -4.23 -3.58 -15.78
CA LEU A 56 -5.41 -2.72 -15.56
C LEU A 56 -5.27 -1.76 -14.36
N TYR A 57 -4.10 -1.79 -13.72
CA TYR A 57 -3.74 -0.98 -12.58
C TYR A 57 -2.39 -0.30 -12.82
N TYR A 58 -2.28 0.92 -12.31
CA TYR A 58 -1.09 1.75 -12.34
C TYR A 58 -0.62 2.05 -10.91
N SER A 59 0.60 2.55 -10.78
CA SER A 59 1.10 3.08 -9.51
C SER A 59 0.81 4.58 -9.41
N PRO A 60 -0.19 5.02 -8.62
CA PRO A 60 -0.43 6.45 -8.41
C PRO A 60 0.58 7.10 -7.48
N GLY A 61 1.34 6.32 -6.70
CA GLY A 61 2.16 6.83 -5.60
C GLY A 61 2.19 5.90 -4.40
N VAL A 62 2.44 6.46 -3.23
CA VAL A 62 2.65 5.70 -1.99
C VAL A 62 1.79 6.23 -0.84
N ASP A 63 1.39 5.31 0.04
CA ASP A 63 0.86 5.63 1.37
C ASP A 63 1.98 5.42 2.40
N LEU A 64 2.05 6.28 3.41
CA LEU A 64 3.10 6.30 4.44
C LEU A 64 2.49 5.96 5.80
N LEU A 65 2.90 4.84 6.39
CA LEU A 65 2.52 4.45 7.74
C LEU A 65 3.70 4.62 8.69
N GLU A 66 3.58 5.54 9.64
CA GLU A 66 4.54 5.72 10.72
C GLU A 66 4.09 4.91 11.94
N ASP A 67 4.94 4.02 12.41
CA ASP A 67 4.68 3.20 13.60
C ASP A 67 5.99 2.97 14.37
N ASN A 68 6.00 3.33 15.66
CA ASN A 68 7.11 3.08 16.58
C ASN A 68 8.50 3.57 16.12
N GLY A 69 8.57 4.75 15.48
CA GLY A 69 9.86 5.30 15.01
C GLY A 69 10.40 4.62 13.75
N GLU A 70 9.52 3.96 13.01
CA GLU A 70 9.78 3.35 11.71
C GLU A 70 8.72 3.80 10.71
N ILE A 71 9.07 3.77 9.42
CA ILE A 71 8.15 4.11 8.32
C ILE A 71 7.94 2.87 7.45
N VAL A 72 6.69 2.55 7.16
CA VAL A 72 6.31 1.56 6.15
C VAL A 72 5.69 2.29 4.97
N ILE A 73 6.30 2.12 3.81
CA ILE A 73 5.85 2.69 2.54
C ILE A 73 5.07 1.63 1.79
N HIS A 74 3.81 1.90 1.49
CA HIS A 74 2.98 1.03 0.66
C HIS A 74 2.93 1.61 -0.75
N ILE A 75 3.57 0.94 -1.72
CA ILE A 75 3.47 1.34 -3.12
C ILE A 75 2.11 0.91 -3.66
N ARG A 76 1.23 1.89 -3.88
CA ARG A 76 -0.17 1.60 -4.19
C ARG A 76 -0.32 1.11 -5.62
N ARG A 77 -1.28 0.23 -5.82
CA ARG A 77 -1.74 -0.25 -7.12
C ARG A 77 -3.22 0.08 -7.27
N CYS A 78 -3.56 0.90 -8.25
CA CYS A 78 -4.92 1.42 -8.41
C CYS A 78 -5.46 1.23 -9.82
N ASN A 79 -6.77 0.98 -9.93
CA ASN A 79 -7.43 0.76 -11.21
C ASN A 79 -7.41 2.06 -12.04
N ILE A 80 -7.03 1.96 -13.32
CA ILE A 80 -6.91 3.11 -14.23
C ILE A 80 -8.22 3.92 -14.40
N ASN A 81 -9.37 3.28 -14.18
CA ASN A 81 -10.69 3.90 -14.33
C ASN A 81 -11.23 4.47 -13.02
N SER A 82 -10.41 4.56 -11.97
CA SER A 82 -10.82 5.07 -10.66
C SER A 82 -9.86 6.13 -10.16
N LYS A 83 -10.41 7.19 -9.55
CA LYS A 83 -9.60 8.11 -8.74
C LYS A 83 -8.94 7.30 -7.61
N CYS A 84 -7.63 7.46 -7.46
CA CYS A 84 -6.88 6.88 -6.35
C CYS A 84 -6.17 7.98 -5.58
N GLU A 85 -6.50 8.07 -4.29
CA GLU A 85 -5.86 9.01 -3.38
C GLU A 85 -4.73 8.31 -2.64
N VAL A 86 -3.59 8.99 -2.56
CA VAL A 86 -2.36 8.53 -1.91
C VAL A 86 -1.71 9.69 -1.17
N ASP A 87 -0.89 9.39 -0.17
CA ASP A 87 -0.20 10.42 0.62
C ASP A 87 0.82 11.19 -0.21
N ALA A 88 1.55 10.51 -1.10
CA ALA A 88 2.49 11.13 -2.03
C ALA A 88 2.34 10.55 -3.43
N GLN A 89 2.12 11.42 -4.43
CA GLN A 89 1.96 11.02 -5.82
C GLN A 89 3.30 10.66 -6.47
N ALA A 90 3.28 9.63 -7.30
CA ALA A 90 4.42 9.28 -8.14
C ALA A 90 4.37 10.01 -9.48
N GLU A 91 5.51 10.56 -9.89
CA GLU A 91 5.79 10.97 -11.26
C GLU A 91 6.08 9.72 -12.09
N GLN A 92 5.27 9.48 -13.11
CA GLN A 92 5.43 8.34 -14.01
C GLN A 92 6.49 8.62 -15.07
N GLY A 93 7.33 7.62 -15.35
CA GLY A 93 8.40 7.70 -16.33
C GLY A 93 8.97 6.32 -16.63
N SER A 94 10.21 6.27 -17.13
CA SER A 94 10.93 4.99 -17.28
C SER A 94 11.14 4.27 -15.95
N SER A 95 11.24 5.03 -14.87
CA SER A 95 11.10 4.59 -13.48
C SER A 95 10.18 5.59 -12.79
N ASN A 96 9.25 5.09 -11.98
CA ASN A 96 8.36 5.94 -11.23
C ASN A 96 9.12 6.57 -10.06
N LYS A 97 8.91 7.86 -9.84
CA LYS A 97 9.57 8.60 -8.76
C LYS A 97 8.56 9.19 -7.82
N VAL A 98 8.80 9.06 -6.53
CA VAL A 98 7.96 9.67 -5.49
C VAL A 98 8.83 10.45 -4.52
N LYS A 99 8.36 11.64 -4.15
CA LYS A 99 9.01 12.51 -3.17
C LYS A 99 8.07 12.78 -2.02
N PHE A 100 8.58 12.68 -0.80
CA PHE A 100 7.80 12.98 0.40
C PHE A 100 8.70 13.44 1.54
N GLU A 101 8.11 14.24 2.42
CA GLU A 101 8.75 14.71 3.63
C GLU A 101 8.40 13.83 4.83
N LEU A 102 9.42 13.52 5.62
CA LEU A 102 9.31 12.83 6.89
C LEU A 102 9.14 13.84 8.02
N LYS A 103 8.42 13.46 9.08
CA LYS A 103 8.24 14.33 10.25
C LYS A 103 9.57 14.61 10.98
N GLN A 104 10.47 13.63 10.93
CA GLN A 104 11.79 13.65 11.56
C GLN A 104 12.82 12.92 10.68
N ASN A 105 14.08 12.92 11.10
CA ASN A 105 15.13 12.21 10.38
C ASN A 105 15.03 10.71 10.68
N TYR A 106 15.07 9.89 9.63
CA TYR A 106 15.09 8.43 9.72
C TYR A 106 16.28 7.87 8.96
N LEU A 107 16.83 6.77 9.46
CA LEU A 107 17.82 5.99 8.72
C LEU A 107 17.13 5.12 7.66
N ALA A 108 17.81 4.84 6.56
CA ALA A 108 17.29 3.93 5.53
C ALA A 108 17.00 2.51 6.04
N SER A 109 17.59 2.09 7.17
CA SER A 109 17.28 0.82 7.82
C SER A 109 15.97 0.83 8.61
N GLN A 110 15.37 2.01 8.83
CA GLN A 110 14.11 2.21 9.56
C GLN A 110 12.92 2.51 8.63
N ILE A 111 13.16 2.48 7.32
CA ILE A 111 12.16 2.72 6.29
C ILE A 111 12.02 1.43 5.49
N TYR A 112 10.80 0.91 5.41
CA TYR A 112 10.49 -0.39 4.85
C TYR A 112 9.50 -0.27 3.69
N LEU A 113 9.58 -1.14 2.69
CA LEU A 113 8.53 -1.29 1.68
C LEU A 113 7.56 -2.40 2.10
N ASN A 114 6.26 -2.09 2.09
CA ASN A 114 5.10 -2.94 2.40
C ASN A 114 5.02 -3.56 3.80
N GLU A 115 6.09 -4.18 4.29
CA GLU A 115 6.12 -4.93 5.55
C GLU A 115 7.40 -4.64 6.33
N LYS A 116 7.28 -4.57 7.67
CA LYS A 116 8.41 -4.38 8.60
C LYS A 116 9.25 -5.65 8.73
N ASN A 117 10.13 -5.87 7.77
CA ASN A 117 11.15 -6.91 7.85
C ASN A 117 12.49 -6.38 7.32
N ASN A 118 13.60 -6.95 7.81
CA ASN A 118 14.93 -6.43 7.50
C ASN A 118 15.28 -6.48 6.00
N THR A 119 14.76 -7.47 5.26
CA THR A 119 14.98 -7.62 3.81
C THR A 119 14.26 -6.56 2.98
N ASN A 120 13.19 -5.98 3.52
CA ASN A 120 12.38 -4.95 2.87
C ASN A 120 12.76 -3.53 3.29
N SER A 121 13.77 -3.36 4.15
CA SER A 121 14.30 -2.04 4.45
C SER A 121 14.92 -1.41 3.21
N LEU A 122 14.80 -0.09 3.03
CA LEU A 122 15.44 0.61 1.91
C LEU A 122 16.95 0.32 1.86
N ALA A 123 17.59 0.28 3.03
CA ALA A 123 19.00 -0.07 3.14
C ALA A 123 19.35 -1.49 2.66
N ALA A 124 18.42 -2.44 2.69
CA ALA A 124 18.62 -3.79 2.16
C ALA A 124 18.28 -3.89 0.66
N LEU A 125 17.20 -3.21 0.25
CA LEU A 125 16.70 -3.26 -1.13
C LEU A 125 17.65 -2.59 -2.14
N ALA A 126 18.33 -1.50 -1.76
CA ALA A 126 19.27 -0.81 -2.65
C ALA A 126 20.64 -1.51 -2.80
N ARG A 127 20.84 -2.68 -2.19
CA ARG A 127 22.08 -3.48 -2.31
C ARG A 127 21.97 -4.60 -3.35
N ASN A 128 20.78 -4.83 -3.90
CA ASN A 128 20.51 -5.78 -4.99
C ASN A 128 20.37 -5.03 -6.31
#